data_AF-A0A8J6SQD1-F1
#
_entry.id   AF-A0A8J6SQD1-F1
#
_cell.length_a   1.000
_cell.length_b   1.000
_cell.length_c   1.000
_cell.angle_alpha   90.00
_cell.angle_beta   90.00
_cell.angle_gamma   90.00
#
_symmetry.space_group_name_H-M   'P 1'
#
loop_
_entity.id
_entity.type
_entity.pdbx_description
1 polymer ?
#
loop_
_entity_poly.entity_id
_entity_poly.type
_entity_poly.pdbx_seq_one_letter_code
_entity_poly.pdbx_strand_id
1 'polypeptide(L)'
;MWQRLKNAFLSLQTYDVLSPDFKQRRQVNRMLRSRPAPNLNKWFNSYYQPIGIAPSVAAFAYSYLEKYSGLRIARVLPSDRLEADLHWTEVCWFDWENRLCEDFWHCFGADLSDHLEDFDPYTVADLLEFLNCQLPQNSRFRKDNKSDNIRL
;
A
#
# COMPACT_ATOMS: atom_id res chain seq x y z
N MET A 1 -22.67 -9.64 5.46
CA MET A 1 -22.21 -8.53 4.59
C MET A 1 -22.53 -8.69 3.09
N TRP A 2 -23.30 -9.70 2.67
CA TRP A 2 -23.68 -9.89 1.24
C TRP A 2 -24.68 -8.84 0.69
N GLN A 3 -25.37 -8.10 1.56
CA GLN A 3 -26.37 -7.11 1.14
C GLN A 3 -25.76 -5.78 0.68
N ARG A 4 -24.55 -5.41 1.15
CA ARG A 4 -23.85 -4.19 0.69
C ARG A 4 -23.26 -4.35 -0.71
N LEU A 5 -22.79 -5.56 -1.05
CA LEU A 5 -22.29 -5.91 -2.39
C LEU A 5 -23.37 -5.80 -3.48
N LYS A 6 -24.64 -6.11 -3.15
CA LYS A 6 -25.77 -5.96 -4.10
C LYS A 6 -26.07 -4.49 -4.42
N ASN A 7 -25.87 -3.58 -3.47
CA ASN A 7 -26.07 -2.14 -3.69
C ASN A 7 -24.92 -1.54 -4.50
N ALA A 8 -23.68 -2.02 -4.31
CA ALA A 8 -22.54 -1.61 -5.13
C ALA A 8 -22.68 -2.05 -6.60
N PHE A 9 -23.33 -3.19 -6.85
CA PHE A 9 -23.53 -3.69 -8.21
C PHE A 9 -24.67 -2.98 -8.95
N LEU A 10 -25.64 -2.40 -8.24
CA LEU A 10 -26.69 -1.56 -8.83
C LEU A 10 -26.25 -0.10 -9.02
N SER A 11 -25.23 0.37 -8.28
CA SER A 11 -24.60 1.68 -8.53
C SER A 11 -23.67 1.72 -9.75
N LEU A 12 -23.53 0.60 -10.47
CA LEU A 12 -22.74 0.48 -11.70
C LEU A 12 -23.19 1.36 -12.87
N GLN A 13 -24.43 1.85 -12.84
CA GLN A 13 -24.94 2.78 -13.85
C GLN A 13 -24.64 4.27 -13.55
N THR A 14 -24.05 4.60 -12.39
CA THR A 14 -23.72 5.98 -11.96
C THR A 14 -22.23 6.31 -12.13
N TYR A 15 -21.55 5.65 -13.06
CA TYR A 15 -20.09 5.52 -13.12
C TYR A 15 -19.30 6.75 -13.60
N ASP A 16 -19.96 7.81 -14.06
CA ASP A 16 -19.27 9.06 -14.45
C ASP A 16 -18.87 9.95 -13.26
N VAL A 17 -19.28 9.60 -12.03
CA VAL A 17 -18.96 10.36 -10.80
C VAL A 17 -17.83 9.71 -9.98
N LEU A 18 -17.31 8.55 -10.41
CA LEU A 18 -16.35 7.73 -9.64
C LEU A 18 -14.89 7.83 -10.15
N SER A 19 -14.61 8.76 -11.06
CA SER A 19 -13.25 8.97 -11.57
C SER A 19 -12.40 9.79 -10.59
N PRO A 20 -11.09 9.52 -10.47
CA PRO A 20 -10.17 10.33 -9.67
C PRO A 20 -10.19 11.79 -10.12
N ASP A 21 -9.89 12.74 -9.22
CA ASP A 21 -9.72 14.13 -9.61
C ASP A 21 -8.44 14.26 -10.45
N PHE A 22 -8.60 14.23 -11.77
CA PHE A 22 -7.50 14.36 -12.71
C PHE A 22 -6.81 15.72 -12.66
N LYS A 23 -7.51 16.79 -12.24
CA LYS A 23 -6.89 18.12 -12.07
C LYS A 23 -5.97 18.08 -10.87
N GLN A 24 -6.45 17.56 -9.75
CA GLN A 24 -5.66 17.42 -8.52
C GLN A 24 -4.46 16.48 -8.75
N ARG A 25 -4.69 15.32 -9.37
CA ARG A 25 -3.62 14.38 -9.76
C ARG A 25 -2.55 15.03 -10.63
N ARG A 26 -2.95 15.87 -11.59
CA ARG A 26 -2.01 16.62 -12.45
C ARG A 26 -1.26 17.69 -11.66
N GLN A 27 -1.91 18.35 -10.71
CA GLN A 27 -1.29 19.35 -9.83
C GLN A 27 -0.23 18.71 -8.93
N VAL A 28 -0.58 17.64 -8.22
CA VAL A 28 0.37 16.90 -7.36
C VAL A 28 1.55 16.39 -8.18
N ASN A 29 1.30 15.76 -9.34
CA ASN A 29 2.40 15.33 -10.21
C ASN A 29 3.28 16.50 -10.70
N ARG A 30 2.72 17.70 -10.94
CA ARG A 30 3.53 18.89 -11.28
C ARG A 30 4.39 19.33 -10.10
N MET A 31 3.85 19.33 -8.88
CA MET A 31 4.62 19.61 -7.66
C MET A 31 5.78 18.62 -7.51
N LEU A 32 5.54 17.33 -7.72
CA LEU A 32 6.55 16.28 -7.60
C LEU A 32 7.65 16.36 -8.67
N ARG A 33 7.45 17.07 -9.80
CA ARG A 33 8.42 17.12 -10.92
C ARG A 33 9.78 17.71 -10.54
N SER A 34 9.84 18.59 -9.54
CA SER A 34 11.10 19.19 -9.08
C SER A 34 11.98 18.20 -8.30
N ARG A 35 11.40 17.10 -7.82
CA ARG A 35 12.09 16.10 -6.99
C ARG A 35 12.85 15.09 -7.86
N PRO A 36 13.92 14.46 -7.35
CA PRO A 36 14.54 13.33 -8.04
C PRO A 36 13.53 12.19 -8.29
N ALA A 37 13.71 11.44 -9.38
CA ALA A 37 12.97 10.21 -9.66
C ALA A 37 13.93 9.01 -9.67
N PRO A 38 14.47 8.61 -8.50
CA PRO A 38 15.27 7.39 -8.39
C PRO A 38 14.52 6.18 -8.94
N ASN A 39 15.26 5.20 -9.43
CA ASN A 39 14.71 3.87 -9.66
C ASN A 39 14.39 3.17 -8.31
N LEU A 40 13.66 2.06 -8.36
CA LEU A 40 13.25 1.29 -7.19
C LEU A 40 14.40 1.03 -6.21
N ASN A 41 15.55 0.52 -6.69
CA ASN A 41 16.67 0.19 -5.81
C ASN A 41 17.19 1.41 -5.05
N LYS A 42 17.35 2.54 -5.74
CA LYS A 42 17.82 3.77 -5.10
C LYS A 42 16.75 4.34 -4.15
N TRP A 43 15.48 4.31 -4.54
CA TRP A 43 14.37 4.76 -3.71
C TRP A 43 14.27 3.93 -2.41
N PHE A 44 14.34 2.60 -2.53
CA PHE A 44 14.35 1.68 -1.40
C PHE A 44 15.56 1.91 -0.48
N ASN A 45 16.79 1.87 -1.03
CA ASN A 45 18.01 1.98 -0.24
C ASN A 45 18.13 3.33 0.48
N SER A 46 17.66 4.42 -0.14
CA SER A 46 17.75 5.76 0.46
C SER A 46 16.73 5.99 1.56
N TYR A 47 15.52 5.43 1.45
CA TYR A 47 14.40 5.84 2.28
C TYR A 47 13.83 4.75 3.19
N TYR A 48 13.81 3.50 2.73
CA TYR A 48 13.02 2.43 3.36
C TYR A 48 13.88 1.31 3.96
N GLN A 49 15.05 1.06 3.39
CA GLN A 49 16.04 0.15 3.98
C GLN A 49 16.45 0.55 5.41
N PRO A 50 16.73 1.84 5.72
CA PRO A 50 17.16 2.23 7.06
C PRO A 50 16.11 2.03 8.16
N ILE A 51 14.82 2.06 7.79
CA ILE A 51 13.69 1.88 8.71
C ILE A 51 13.12 0.45 8.70
N GLY A 52 13.82 -0.49 8.05
CA GLY A 52 13.50 -1.93 8.15
C GLY A 52 12.31 -2.41 7.31
N ILE A 53 11.87 -1.65 6.30
CA ILE A 53 10.86 -2.13 5.36
C ILE A 53 11.44 -3.25 4.50
N ALA A 54 10.66 -4.31 4.29
CA ALA A 54 11.04 -5.40 3.41
C ALA A 54 11.17 -4.92 1.96
N PRO A 55 12.22 -5.34 1.21
CA PRO A 55 12.38 -4.98 -0.19
C PRO A 55 11.17 -5.31 -1.06
N SER A 56 10.46 -6.39 -0.74
CA SER A 56 9.25 -6.82 -1.44
C SER A 56 8.07 -5.86 -1.23
N VAL A 57 7.90 -5.33 -0.02
CA VAL A 57 6.87 -4.31 0.28
C VAL A 57 7.20 -3.00 -0.42
N ALA A 58 8.46 -2.59 -0.41
CA ALA A 58 8.88 -1.40 -1.15
C ALA A 58 8.66 -1.57 -2.67
N ALA A 59 8.97 -2.74 -3.23
CA ALA A 59 8.73 -3.04 -4.64
C ALA A 59 7.23 -3.06 -5.00
N PHE A 60 6.41 -3.65 -4.12
CA PHE A 60 4.96 -3.62 -4.22
C PHE A 60 4.45 -2.18 -4.21
N ALA A 61 4.81 -1.39 -3.20
CA ALA A 61 4.39 -0.01 -3.06
C ALA A 61 4.81 0.83 -4.29
N TYR A 62 6.06 0.72 -4.72
CA TYR A 62 6.59 1.45 -5.87
C TYR A 62 5.79 1.18 -7.16
N SER A 63 5.24 -0.03 -7.31
CA SER A 63 4.54 -0.45 -8.53
C SER A 63 3.03 -0.25 -8.45
N TYR A 64 2.41 -0.59 -7.34
CA TYR A 64 0.95 -0.63 -7.19
C TYR A 64 0.37 0.72 -6.76
N LEU A 65 1.05 1.45 -5.87
CA LEU A 65 0.60 2.79 -5.46
C LEU A 65 0.58 3.77 -6.65
N GLU A 66 1.50 3.62 -7.62
CA GLU A 66 1.50 4.40 -8.86
C GLU A 66 0.27 4.07 -9.73
N LYS A 67 -0.15 2.80 -9.78
CA LYS A 67 -1.35 2.38 -10.53
C LYS A 67 -2.63 2.96 -9.93
N TYR A 68 -2.73 2.99 -8.60
CA TYR A 68 -3.93 3.48 -7.91
C TYR A 68 -4.06 4.99 -7.98
N SER A 69 -2.97 5.70 -7.67
CA SER A 69 -2.97 7.15 -7.53
C SER A 69 -2.68 7.89 -8.84
N GLY A 70 -2.03 7.23 -9.81
CA GLY A 70 -1.45 7.90 -10.98
C GLY A 70 -0.35 8.90 -10.62
N LEU A 71 0.12 8.91 -9.37
CA LEU A 71 1.28 9.70 -8.94
C LEU A 71 2.56 8.96 -9.26
N ARG A 72 3.60 9.69 -9.63
CA ARG A 72 4.92 9.11 -9.87
C ARG A 72 5.60 8.78 -8.55
N ILE A 73 5.43 7.55 -8.05
CA ILE A 73 5.84 7.12 -6.71
C ILE A 73 7.35 7.24 -6.48
N ALA A 74 8.15 7.09 -7.54
CA ALA A 74 9.58 7.37 -7.52
C ALA A 74 9.96 8.75 -6.94
N ARG A 75 9.05 9.72 -7.00
CA ARG A 75 9.26 11.12 -6.55
C ARG A 75 8.62 11.42 -5.19
N VAL A 76 7.89 10.47 -4.64
CA VAL A 76 7.24 10.57 -3.33
C VAL A 76 8.28 10.29 -2.25
N LEU A 77 8.22 11.08 -1.19
CA LEU A 77 9.09 11.01 -0.03
C LEU A 77 8.33 10.34 1.13
N PRO A 78 9.03 9.64 2.04
CA PRO A 78 8.38 9.03 3.21
C PRO A 78 7.61 10.02 4.06
N SER A 79 8.10 11.26 4.15
CA SER A 79 7.49 12.33 4.94
C SER A 79 6.30 13.03 4.28
N ASP A 80 5.99 12.72 3.01
CA ASP A 80 4.81 13.31 2.37
C ASP A 80 3.55 12.83 3.10
N ARG A 81 2.71 13.78 3.49
CA ARG A 81 1.42 13.49 4.12
C ARG A 81 0.42 13.07 3.07
N LEU A 82 -0.26 11.94 3.29
CA LEU A 82 -1.13 11.35 2.29
C LEU A 82 -2.23 12.32 1.86
N GLU A 83 -2.98 12.86 2.81
CA GLU A 83 -4.05 13.81 2.46
C GLU A 83 -3.55 15.24 2.28
N ALA A 84 -2.70 15.73 3.18
CA ALA A 84 -2.32 17.14 3.18
C ALA A 84 -1.34 17.55 2.06
N ASP A 85 -0.49 16.63 1.59
CA ASP A 85 0.52 16.94 0.55
C ASP A 85 0.22 16.23 -0.77
N LEU A 86 -0.31 15.00 -0.72
CA LEU A 86 -0.56 14.19 -1.93
C LEU A 86 -2.03 14.14 -2.35
N HIS A 87 -2.95 14.60 -1.50
CA HIS A 87 -4.38 14.49 -1.72
C HIS A 87 -4.79 13.06 -2.09
N TRP A 88 -4.27 12.09 -1.34
CA TRP A 88 -4.24 10.68 -1.70
C TRP A 88 -5.62 10.14 -2.08
N THR A 89 -6.63 10.38 -1.24
CA THR A 89 -8.00 9.92 -1.49
C THR A 89 -8.61 10.55 -2.74
N GLU A 90 -8.30 11.81 -3.05
CA GLU A 90 -8.84 12.52 -4.22
C GLU A 90 -8.17 12.08 -5.54
N VAL A 91 -6.87 11.77 -5.49
CA VAL A 91 -6.10 11.40 -6.67
C VAL A 91 -6.19 9.90 -6.98
N CYS A 92 -6.52 9.06 -6.00
CA CYS A 92 -6.74 7.63 -6.18
C CYS A 92 -8.08 7.33 -6.85
N TRP A 93 -8.17 6.16 -7.48
CA TRP A 93 -9.47 5.60 -7.86
C TRP A 93 -10.30 5.32 -6.61
N PHE A 94 -11.62 5.51 -6.68
CA PHE A 94 -12.52 5.32 -5.52
C PHE A 94 -12.42 3.93 -4.86
N ASP A 95 -12.00 2.91 -5.62
CA ASP A 95 -11.88 1.53 -5.19
C ASP A 95 -10.43 1.14 -4.81
N TRP A 96 -9.53 2.12 -4.60
CA TRP A 96 -8.11 1.86 -4.38
C TRP A 96 -7.83 0.98 -3.16
N GLU A 97 -8.60 1.12 -2.09
CA GLU A 97 -8.47 0.31 -0.86
C GLU A 97 -8.80 -1.16 -1.13
N ASN A 98 -9.91 -1.42 -1.83
CA ASN A 98 -10.30 -2.78 -2.22
C ASN A 98 -9.22 -3.42 -3.10
N ARG A 99 -8.70 -2.66 -4.08
CA ARG A 99 -7.60 -3.14 -4.94
C ARG A 99 -6.32 -3.37 -4.17
N LEU A 100 -6.00 -2.49 -3.22
CA LEU A 100 -4.86 -2.68 -2.33
C LEU A 100 -4.96 -4.00 -1.58
N CYS A 101 -6.11 -4.29 -0.96
CA CYS A 101 -6.34 -5.55 -0.25
C CYS A 101 -6.18 -6.76 -1.18
N GLU A 102 -6.83 -6.75 -2.34
CA GLU A 102 -6.75 -7.84 -3.33
C GLU A 102 -5.33 -8.07 -3.84
N ASP A 103 -4.65 -7.00 -4.29
CA ASP A 103 -3.29 -7.09 -4.83
C ASP A 103 -2.28 -7.49 -3.75
N PHE A 104 -2.46 -7.02 -2.52
CA PHE A 104 -1.60 -7.40 -1.39
C PHE A 104 -1.81 -8.87 -1.00
N TRP A 105 -3.05 -9.35 -0.95
CA TRP A 105 -3.36 -10.77 -0.76
C TRP A 105 -2.73 -11.63 -1.86
N HIS A 106 -2.83 -11.22 -3.12
CA HIS A 106 -2.24 -11.95 -4.24
C HIS A 106 -0.70 -11.97 -4.19
N CYS A 107 -0.06 -10.91 -3.72
CA CYS A 107 1.40 -10.82 -3.65
C CYS A 107 1.98 -11.51 -2.41
N PHE A 108 1.29 -11.46 -1.27
CA PHE A 108 1.85 -11.82 0.04
C PHE A 108 1.03 -12.86 0.82
N GLY A 109 -0.19 -13.18 0.39
CA GLY A 109 -1.09 -14.10 1.09
C GLY A 109 -1.56 -13.60 2.45
N ALA A 110 -1.52 -12.28 2.67
CA ALA A 110 -1.95 -11.61 3.89
C ALA A 110 -3.18 -10.74 3.60
N ASP A 111 -4.17 -10.81 4.47
CA ASP A 111 -5.42 -10.06 4.34
C ASP A 111 -5.29 -8.73 5.09
N LEU A 112 -5.52 -7.62 4.38
CA LEU A 112 -5.49 -6.27 4.94
C LEU A 112 -6.86 -5.80 5.42
N SER A 113 -7.94 -6.47 5.01
CA SER A 113 -9.32 -5.96 5.10
C SER A 113 -9.71 -5.64 6.54
N ASP A 114 -9.33 -6.49 7.49
CA ASP A 114 -9.64 -6.34 8.92
C ASP A 114 -8.83 -5.22 9.60
N HIS A 115 -7.72 -4.78 9.00
CA HIS A 115 -6.78 -3.83 9.60
C HIS A 115 -6.80 -2.46 8.93
N LEU A 116 -7.28 -2.38 7.69
CA LEU A 116 -7.30 -1.15 6.91
C LEU A 116 -8.40 -0.19 7.38
N GLU A 117 -9.54 -0.70 7.88
CA GLU A 117 -10.64 0.15 8.40
C GLU A 117 -10.21 1.00 9.62
N ASP A 118 -9.29 0.48 10.44
CA ASP A 118 -8.74 1.16 11.62
C ASP A 118 -7.44 1.95 11.32
N PHE A 119 -7.01 1.96 10.06
CA PHE A 119 -5.75 2.54 9.65
C PHE A 119 -5.91 4.01 9.25
N ASP A 120 -5.32 4.91 10.04
CA ASP A 120 -5.25 6.35 9.74
C ASP A 120 -3.79 6.78 9.48
N PRO A 121 -3.23 6.48 8.29
CA PRO A 121 -1.87 6.86 7.95
C PRO A 121 -1.75 8.37 7.78
N TYR A 122 -0.83 8.99 8.51
CA TYR A 122 -0.52 10.40 8.30
C TYR A 122 0.39 10.59 7.08
N THR A 123 1.35 9.70 6.88
CA THR A 123 2.41 9.79 5.87
C THR A 123 2.55 8.55 5.01
N VAL A 124 3.30 8.68 3.92
CA VAL A 124 3.68 7.55 3.06
C VAL A 124 4.56 6.54 3.82
N ALA A 125 5.39 7.00 4.76
CA ALA A 125 6.14 6.10 5.64
C ALA A 125 5.20 5.22 6.46
N ASP A 126 4.19 5.81 7.09
CA ASP A 126 3.21 5.10 7.92
C ASP A 126 2.48 4.03 7.10
N LEU A 127 2.08 4.34 5.86
CA LEU A 127 1.48 3.39 4.93
C LEU A 127 2.42 2.20 4.64
N LEU A 128 3.69 2.45 4.35
CA LEU A 128 4.63 1.36 4.05
C LEU A 128 4.97 0.54 5.30
N GLU A 129 5.07 1.16 6.47
CA GLU A 129 5.24 0.48 7.75
C GLU A 129 4.05 -0.42 8.06
N PHE A 130 2.82 0.08 7.87
CA PHE A 130 1.61 -0.73 7.99
C PHE A 130 1.66 -1.96 7.09
N LEU A 131 1.88 -1.77 5.79
CA LEU A 131 1.97 -2.90 4.84
C LEU A 131 3.07 -3.89 5.23
N ASN A 132 4.20 -3.39 5.74
CA ASN A 132 5.30 -4.24 6.18
C ASN A 132 4.95 -5.05 7.45
N CYS A 133 4.19 -4.48 8.38
CA CYS A 133 3.71 -5.17 9.58
C CYS A 133 2.71 -6.29 9.26
N GLN A 134 1.98 -6.18 8.14
CA GLN A 134 1.02 -7.20 7.71
C GLN A 134 1.66 -8.36 6.95
N LEU A 135 2.97 -8.31 6.66
CA LEU A 135 3.63 -9.47 6.08
C LEU A 135 3.49 -10.66 7.04
N PRO A 136 3.16 -11.86 6.53
CA PRO A 136 3.20 -13.06 7.34
C PRO A 136 4.61 -13.18 7.89
N GLN A 137 4.80 -12.96 9.19
CA GLN A 137 6.09 -13.20 9.80
C GLN A 137 6.38 -14.66 9.55
N ASN A 138 7.34 -14.92 8.68
CA ASN A 138 7.72 -16.27 8.33
C ASN A 138 8.32 -16.90 9.58
N SER A 139 7.46 -17.53 10.39
CA SER A 139 7.74 -18.44 11.49
C SER A 139 9.16 -18.37 12.06
N ARG A 140 9.54 -17.24 12.68
CA ARG A 140 10.75 -17.23 13.51
C ARG A 140 10.41 -17.86 14.86
N PHE A 141 10.84 -19.13 14.98
CA PHE A 141 10.83 -20.03 16.15
C PHE A 141 9.71 -21.08 16.25
N ARG A 142 9.65 -22.01 15.29
CA ARG A 142 9.51 -23.43 15.67
C ARG A 142 10.91 -24.06 15.58
N LYS A 143 11.72 -23.87 16.62
CA LYS A 143 12.87 -24.75 16.82
C LYS A 143 12.31 -26.13 17.12
N ASP A 144 12.68 -27.08 16.28
CA ASP A 144 12.57 -28.49 16.55
C ASP A 144 13.21 -28.79 17.92
N ASN A 145 12.38 -29.00 18.94
CA ASN A 145 12.76 -29.88 20.05
C ASN A 145 12.13 -31.24 19.78
N LYS A 146 12.59 -31.86 18.69
CA LYS A 146 12.65 -33.31 18.60
C LYS A 146 13.89 -33.74 19.39
N SER A 147 13.75 -33.78 20.71
CA SER A 147 14.66 -34.55 21.55
C SER A 147 13.94 -35.82 21.92
N ASP A 148 14.22 -36.84 21.13
CA ASP A 148 14.06 -38.23 21.52
C ASP A 148 14.54 -38.41 22.95
N ASN A 149 13.68 -38.91 23.82
CA ASN A 149 14.12 -39.65 24.99
C ASN A 149 13.25 -40.89 25.14
N ILE A 150 13.51 -41.83 24.22
CA ILE A 150 13.38 -43.25 24.48
C ILE A 150 14.47 -43.59 25.50
N ARG A 151 14.07 -43.95 26.72
CA ARG A 151 14.78 -44.93 27.54
C ARG A 151 13.79 -45.70 28.42
N LEU A 152 13.63 -46.96 28.00
CA LEU A 152 13.43 -48.21 28.76
C LEU A 152 12.49 -48.18 29.98
#